data_AF-A0A803N3L4-F1
#
_entry.id   AF-A0A803N3L4-F1
#
_cell.length_a   1.000
_cell.length_b   1.000
_cell.length_c   1.000
_cell.angle_alpha   90.00
_cell.angle_beta   90.00
_cell.angle_gamma   90.00
#
_symmetry.space_group_name_H-M   'P 1'
#
loop_
_entity.id
_entity.type
_entity.pdbx_description
1 polymer ?
#
loop_
_entity_poly.entity_id
_entity_poly.type
_entity_poly.pdbx_seq_one_letter_code
_entity_poly.pdbx_strand_id
1 'polypeptide(L)'
;MADLQDIGISAAVNLLTALIFLIAFAIFRLQPINDRVYFPKWYLKGTRASPPHSKGVNKVVNLDFRMYLRFLNWMPEALRMPEPELIEHAGLDSVAYIRIYLLGQVLLGFPHPLLALLHSYLHIGLKIFIPIAVVAFAVLIPVNWTGKMLEGAHDLTFSNIDKLSISNIPWGSNRTMLGLRPYTLQILGYVTKSLEIQQLALSIAMIIFTDDIAAASPEYGRRIGSIPGACNRLYFVSDLAQPPGPIWFSTAAQAGSHCVVLLRNVPPDPDESVSEHVEHFFYVNHPDHYLLHQVVYNANKLAKLVDKKKSLENYLTYYQNKYERKPSKKPTIKTGFCGLWGTREDAIDYYAKEIEKLSEQEAAERARVLSDPEAILPAAFVSFKNRWGAAVCAQTQQTRNPTVWLTEWAPEPSDVYWDNLAIPYVELKIRRLLMAIALFFLIFFYMVPITFVQSLANINGIEKVFPFLKHLVEKEVVTSFIQGYIPGIILKIFLLLIPMIIMFMNSTRTAQNVSASAS
;
A
#
# COMPACT_ATOMS: atom_id res chain seq x y z
N MET A 1 -33.28 -10.40 -12.44
CA MET A 1 -32.41 -9.42 -13.13
C MET A 1 -32.75 -8.06 -12.55
N ALA A 2 -31.75 -7.25 -12.23
CA ALA A 2 -31.99 -5.94 -11.65
C ALA A 2 -32.71 -5.03 -12.65
N ASP A 3 -33.78 -4.37 -12.23
CA ASP A 3 -34.51 -3.42 -13.06
C ASP A 3 -33.90 -2.01 -12.95
N LEU A 4 -34.32 -1.10 -13.83
CA LEU A 4 -33.84 0.30 -13.84
C LEU A 4 -34.11 1.00 -12.50
N GLN A 5 -35.22 0.66 -11.85
CA GLN A 5 -35.57 1.15 -10.52
C GLN A 5 -34.57 0.71 -9.44
N ASP A 6 -34.05 -0.51 -9.52
CA ASP A 6 -33.07 -1.05 -8.55
C ASP A 6 -31.74 -0.30 -8.64
N ILE A 7 -31.30 -0.02 -9.87
CA ILE A 7 -30.10 0.78 -10.14
C ILE A 7 -30.31 2.22 -9.66
N GLY A 8 -31.48 2.81 -9.94
CA GLY A 8 -31.82 4.18 -9.54
C GLY A 8 -31.81 4.37 -8.02
N ILE A 9 -32.42 3.45 -7.27
CA ILE A 9 -32.43 3.48 -5.79
C ILE A 9 -31.01 3.29 -5.24
N SER A 10 -30.24 2.35 -5.78
CA SER A 10 -28.84 2.11 -5.35
C SER A 10 -27.96 3.34 -5.61
N ALA A 11 -28.09 3.97 -6.78
CA ALA A 11 -27.36 5.19 -7.11
C ALA A 11 -27.75 6.36 -6.19
N ALA A 12 -29.05 6.54 -5.92
CA ALA A 12 -29.55 7.58 -5.02
C ALA A 12 -28.99 7.42 -3.61
N VAL A 13 -28.98 6.20 -3.05
CA VAL A 13 -28.42 5.93 -1.72
C VAL A 13 -26.91 6.18 -1.68
N ASN A 14 -26.17 5.75 -2.71
CA ASN A 14 -24.73 6.01 -2.79
C ASN A 14 -24.40 7.51 -2.87
N LEU A 15 -25.15 8.28 -3.68
CA LEU A 15 -24.96 9.72 -3.79
C LEU A 15 -25.32 10.46 -2.49
N LEU A 16 -26.43 10.08 -1.86
CA LEU A 16 -26.88 10.67 -0.60
C LEU A 16 -25.90 10.37 0.54
N THR A 17 -25.42 9.13 0.64
CA THR A 17 -24.39 8.77 1.64
C THR A 17 -23.07 9.49 1.38
N ALA A 18 -22.62 9.60 0.12
CA ALA A 18 -21.44 10.38 -0.23
C ALA A 18 -21.57 11.87 0.15
N LEU A 19 -22.75 12.47 -0.05
CA LEU A 19 -23.04 13.84 0.36
C LEU A 19 -22.97 13.99 1.88
N ILE A 20 -23.57 13.06 2.64
CA ILE A 20 -23.50 13.04 4.11
C ILE A 20 -22.04 12.95 4.58
N PHE A 21 -21.24 12.07 3.97
CA PHE A 21 -19.81 11.96 4.30
C PHE A 21 -19.03 13.24 4.00
N LEU A 22 -19.31 13.91 2.88
CA LEU A 22 -18.68 15.20 2.54
C LEU A 22 -19.03 16.30 3.55
N ILE A 23 -20.29 16.37 3.97
CA ILE A 23 -20.75 17.32 5.00
C ILE A 23 -20.11 17.00 6.35
N ALA A 24 -20.06 15.72 6.74
CA ALA A 24 -19.40 15.30 7.98
C ALA A 24 -17.90 15.64 7.94
N PHE A 25 -17.20 15.33 6.84
CA PHE A 25 -15.80 15.68 6.64
C PHE A 25 -15.55 17.18 6.79
N ALA A 26 -16.40 18.00 6.17
CA ALA A 26 -16.33 19.46 6.29
C ALA A 26 -16.43 19.93 7.75
N ILE A 27 -17.40 19.40 8.50
CA ILE A 27 -17.62 19.78 9.89
C ILE A 27 -16.44 19.34 10.76
N PHE A 28 -15.97 18.10 10.63
CA PHE A 28 -14.89 17.55 11.45
C PHE A 28 -13.54 18.17 11.15
N ARG A 29 -13.25 18.50 9.88
CA ARG A 29 -12.00 19.16 9.45
C ARG A 29 -11.85 20.55 10.05
N LEU A 30 -12.96 21.28 10.26
CA LEU A 30 -12.95 22.64 10.79
C LEU A 30 -12.82 22.69 12.33
N GLN A 31 -12.94 21.54 13.03
CA GLN A 31 -12.79 21.52 14.48
C GLN A 31 -11.31 21.58 14.90
N PRO A 32 -10.92 22.51 15.79
CA PRO A 32 -9.53 22.65 16.23
C PRO A 32 -9.00 21.43 17.00
N ILE A 33 -9.88 20.65 17.64
CA ILE A 33 -9.50 19.40 18.32
C ILE A 33 -8.97 18.34 17.34
N ASN A 34 -9.45 18.33 16.10
CA ASN A 34 -9.09 17.35 15.08
C ASN A 34 -7.95 17.84 14.16
N ASP A 35 -7.38 19.01 14.44
CA ASP A 35 -6.38 19.65 13.59
C ASP A 35 -5.17 18.73 13.32
N ARG A 36 -4.73 18.01 14.36
CA ARG A 36 -3.61 17.06 14.27
C ARG A 36 -3.94 15.81 13.45
N VAL A 37 -5.22 15.44 13.33
CA VAL A 37 -5.68 14.28 12.57
C VAL A 37 -5.78 14.61 11.08
N TYR A 38 -6.29 15.79 10.74
CA TYR A 38 -6.45 16.23 9.34
C TYR A 38 -5.19 16.86 8.74
N PHE A 39 -4.30 17.43 9.56
CA PHE A 39 -3.06 18.08 9.10
C PHE A 39 -1.77 17.51 9.71
N PRO A 40 -1.59 16.18 9.86
CA PRO A 40 -0.45 15.60 10.58
C PRO A 40 0.89 15.93 9.91
N LYS A 41 0.96 15.92 8.57
CA LYS A 41 2.19 16.21 7.82
C LYS A 41 2.76 17.61 8.11
N TRP A 42 1.90 18.60 8.31
CA TRP A 42 2.31 19.98 8.61
C TRP A 42 2.93 20.09 10.02
N TYR A 43 2.45 19.29 10.98
CA TYR A 43 3.03 19.15 12.30
C TYR A 43 4.36 18.39 12.27
N LEU A 44 4.45 17.31 11.51
CA LEU A 44 5.70 16.55 11.33
C LEU A 44 6.80 17.39 10.66
N LYS A 45 6.44 18.23 9.68
CA LYS A 45 7.37 19.19 9.03
C LYS A 45 7.70 20.40 9.94
N GLY A 46 7.04 20.56 11.08
CA GLY A 46 7.25 21.69 12.00
C GLY A 46 6.75 23.06 11.49
N THR A 47 6.04 23.09 10.36
CA THR A 47 5.53 24.33 9.74
C THR A 47 4.26 24.87 10.42
N ARG A 48 3.54 23.99 11.12
CA ARG A 48 2.33 24.31 11.89
C ARG A 48 2.54 23.92 13.34
N ALA A 49 2.29 24.86 14.24
CA ALA A 49 2.29 24.64 15.69
C ALA A 49 0.87 24.86 16.24
N SER A 50 0.57 24.21 17.37
CA SER A 50 -0.71 24.46 18.05
C SER A 50 -0.76 25.92 18.50
N PRO A 51 -1.89 26.64 18.31
CA PRO A 51 -1.97 28.05 18.65
C PRO A 51 -1.65 28.26 20.14
N PRO A 52 -0.73 29.17 20.51
CA PRO A 52 -0.29 29.35 21.89
C PRO A 52 -1.38 29.91 22.82
N HIS A 53 -2.48 30.45 22.27
CA HIS A 53 -3.51 31.17 23.01
C HIS A 53 -4.96 30.94 22.52
N SER A 54 -5.43 29.69 22.45
CA SER A 54 -6.88 29.43 22.45
C SER A 54 -7.36 29.10 23.86
N LYS A 55 -8.04 30.04 24.52
CA LYS A 55 -8.70 29.84 25.82
C LYS A 55 -10.17 29.50 25.62
N GLY A 56 -10.69 28.53 26.38
CA GLY A 56 -12.13 28.19 26.43
C GLY A 56 -12.63 27.29 25.30
N VAL A 57 -13.94 27.39 25.00
CA VAL A 57 -14.67 26.52 24.05
C VAL A 57 -14.09 26.57 22.63
N ASN A 58 -13.52 27.71 22.24
CA ASN A 58 -12.88 27.90 20.93
C ASN A 58 -11.62 27.04 20.71
N LYS A 59 -11.08 26.40 21.76
CA LYS A 59 -10.02 25.39 21.64
C LYS A 59 -10.55 24.05 21.14
N VAL A 60 -11.84 23.78 21.37
CA VAL A 60 -12.48 22.48 21.09
C VAL A 60 -13.40 22.58 19.87
N VAL A 61 -14.18 23.66 19.79
CA VAL A 61 -15.22 23.84 18.77
C VAL A 61 -14.98 25.13 17.98
N ASN A 62 -15.13 25.06 16.66
CA ASN A 62 -15.15 26.25 15.81
C ASN A 62 -16.60 26.75 15.66
N LEU A 63 -16.90 27.99 16.09
CA LEU A 63 -18.25 28.57 16.09
C LEU A 63 -18.56 29.41 14.83
N ASP A 64 -17.62 29.54 13.89
CA ASP A 64 -17.80 30.38 12.70
C ASP A 64 -18.64 29.71 11.60
N PHE A 65 -19.98 29.87 11.67
CA PHE A 65 -20.95 29.34 10.69
C PHE A 65 -20.62 29.68 9.23
N ARG A 66 -20.00 30.84 8.97
CA ARG A 66 -19.60 31.28 7.63
C ARG A 66 -18.56 30.35 6.97
N MET A 67 -17.70 29.71 7.77
CA MET A 67 -16.72 28.75 7.25
C MET A 67 -17.37 27.45 6.79
N TYR A 68 -18.42 27.00 7.50
CA TYR A 68 -19.17 25.78 7.13
C TYR A 68 -19.96 25.96 5.83
N LEU A 69 -20.45 27.16 5.54
CA LEU A 69 -21.10 27.48 4.26
C LEU A 69 -20.12 27.44 3.07
N ARG A 70 -18.82 27.60 3.32
CA ARG A 70 -17.75 27.57 2.31
C ARG A 70 -16.97 26.25 2.34
N PHE A 71 -17.61 25.17 2.74
CA PHE A 71 -16.90 23.91 2.96
C PHE A 71 -16.24 23.33 1.71
N LEU A 72 -16.78 23.56 0.51
CA LEU A 72 -16.19 23.05 -0.74
C LEU A 72 -14.92 23.79 -1.16
N ASN A 73 -14.51 24.85 -0.46
CA ASN A 73 -13.30 25.62 -0.81
C ASN A 73 -12.01 24.78 -0.74
N TRP A 74 -11.97 23.64 -0.05
CA TRP A 74 -10.78 22.79 -0.03
C TRP A 74 -10.51 22.11 -1.38
N MET A 75 -11.53 21.90 -2.22
CA MET A 75 -11.40 21.19 -3.49
C MET A 75 -10.63 22.00 -4.55
N PRO A 76 -10.96 23.27 -4.84
CA PRO A 76 -10.13 24.08 -5.74
C PRO A 76 -8.73 24.31 -5.15
N GLU A 77 -8.60 24.41 -3.83
CA GLU A 77 -7.30 24.59 -3.15
C GLU A 77 -6.40 23.36 -3.30
N ALA A 78 -6.97 22.15 -3.26
CA ALA A 78 -6.23 20.91 -3.52
C ALA A 78 -5.69 20.84 -4.95
N LEU A 79 -6.34 21.49 -5.92
CA LEU A 79 -5.92 21.55 -7.32
C LEU A 79 -4.95 22.70 -7.64
N ARG A 80 -4.80 23.68 -6.73
CA ARG A 80 -3.93 24.85 -6.94
C ARG A 80 -2.45 24.57 -6.71
N MET A 81 -2.10 23.54 -5.95
CA MET A 81 -0.70 23.23 -5.63
C MET A 81 0.03 22.66 -6.87
N PRO A 82 1.13 23.29 -7.34
CA PRO A 82 1.87 22.82 -8.49
C PRO A 82 2.67 21.54 -8.16
N GLU A 83 2.91 20.69 -9.16
CA GLU A 83 3.57 19.38 -8.97
C GLU A 83 4.95 19.46 -8.27
N PRO A 84 5.86 20.42 -8.57
CA PRO A 84 7.15 20.50 -7.89
C PRO A 84 7.04 20.72 -6.38
N GLU A 85 6.11 21.59 -5.95
CA GLU A 85 5.83 21.82 -4.53
C GLU A 85 5.21 20.57 -3.88
N LEU A 86 4.38 19.84 -4.62
CA LEU A 86 3.78 18.59 -4.14
C LEU A 86 4.82 17.49 -3.96
N ILE A 87 5.82 17.38 -4.85
CA ILE A 87 6.93 16.42 -4.72
C ILE A 87 7.75 16.74 -3.46
N GLU A 88 8.08 18.00 -3.22
CA GLU A 88 8.84 18.41 -2.03
C GLU A 88 8.03 18.21 -0.73
N HIS A 89 6.71 18.39 -0.77
CA HIS A 89 5.86 18.27 0.41
C HIS A 89 5.44 16.82 0.72
N ALA A 90 5.05 16.05 -0.29
CA ALA A 90 4.44 14.73 -0.12
C ALA A 90 5.38 13.56 -0.46
N GLY A 91 6.47 13.81 -1.20
CA GLY A 91 7.36 12.80 -1.74
C GLY A 91 6.98 12.36 -3.15
N LEU A 92 7.97 11.83 -3.89
CA LEU A 92 7.80 11.40 -5.29
C LEU A 92 6.78 10.27 -5.44
N ASP A 93 6.78 9.27 -4.56
CA ASP A 93 5.89 8.11 -4.65
C ASP A 93 4.42 8.49 -4.48
N SER A 94 4.13 9.45 -3.59
CA SER A 94 2.77 9.99 -3.43
C SER A 94 2.31 10.71 -4.69
N VAL A 95 3.21 11.46 -5.35
CA VAL A 95 2.90 12.14 -6.61
C VAL A 95 2.76 11.13 -7.74
N ALA A 96 3.58 10.09 -7.79
CA ALA A 96 3.45 8.99 -8.75
C ALA A 96 2.12 8.25 -8.57
N TYR A 97 1.67 8.05 -7.32
CA TYR A 97 0.38 7.45 -7.02
C TYR A 97 -0.80 8.35 -7.42
N ILE A 98 -0.75 9.65 -7.11
CA ILE A 98 -1.74 10.63 -7.60
C ILE A 98 -1.71 10.67 -9.12
N ARG A 99 -0.52 10.59 -9.71
CA ARG A 99 -0.35 10.44 -11.14
C ARG A 99 -1.03 9.17 -11.63
N ILE A 100 -1.09 8.03 -10.94
CA ILE A 100 -1.91 6.89 -11.40
C ILE A 100 -3.40 7.26 -11.51
N TYR A 101 -3.94 8.12 -10.64
CA TYR A 101 -5.33 8.59 -10.80
C TYR A 101 -5.48 9.60 -11.94
N LEU A 102 -4.45 10.40 -12.21
CA LEU A 102 -4.40 11.35 -13.34
C LEU A 102 -4.01 10.66 -14.68
N LEU A 103 -3.26 9.55 -14.61
CA LEU A 103 -2.65 8.73 -15.65
C LEU A 103 -3.31 7.35 -15.74
N GLY A 104 -4.45 7.11 -15.11
CA GLY A 104 -5.27 5.88 -15.23
C GLY A 104 -5.81 5.63 -16.64
N GLN A 105 -5.19 6.29 -17.61
CA GLN A 105 -5.43 6.30 -19.03
C GLN A 105 -4.14 6.55 -19.85
N VAL A 106 -2.96 6.35 -19.26
CA VAL A 106 -1.66 6.55 -19.92
C VAL A 106 -0.84 5.28 -19.76
N LEU A 107 -1.11 4.35 -20.68
CA LEU A 107 -0.23 3.24 -21.00
C LEU A 107 0.11 3.31 -22.49
N LEU A 108 0.65 4.45 -22.96
CA LEU A 108 1.39 4.57 -24.22
C LEU A 108 2.37 5.77 -24.15
N GLY A 109 3.67 5.46 -23.96
CA GLY A 109 4.82 6.18 -24.55
C GLY A 109 5.37 7.44 -23.86
N PHE A 110 6.60 7.35 -23.36
CA PHE A 110 7.56 8.47 -23.19
C PHE A 110 8.15 8.91 -24.56
N PRO A 111 8.91 10.03 -24.75
CA PRO A 111 9.47 11.01 -23.80
C PRO A 111 9.14 12.51 -24.09
N HIS A 112 9.64 13.41 -23.21
CA HIS A 112 9.55 14.89 -23.11
C HIS A 112 9.75 15.75 -24.40
N PRO A 113 9.42 17.08 -24.44
CA PRO A 113 9.34 18.02 -23.30
C PRO A 113 8.13 18.99 -23.20
N LEU A 114 7.90 19.39 -21.94
CA LEU A 114 7.38 20.67 -21.44
C LEU A 114 5.94 21.13 -21.76
N LEU A 115 5.10 20.94 -20.73
CA LEU A 115 4.06 21.87 -20.25
C LEU A 115 2.80 22.10 -21.09
N ALA A 116 2.80 21.90 -22.41
CA ALA A 116 1.60 22.08 -23.23
C ALA A 116 0.62 20.88 -23.17
N LEU A 117 1.13 19.69 -22.81
CA LEU A 117 0.34 18.46 -22.83
C LEU A 117 -0.38 18.13 -21.52
N LEU A 118 -0.05 18.79 -20.40
CA LEU A 118 -0.71 18.54 -19.11
C LEU A 118 -2.22 18.88 -19.15
N HIS A 119 -2.59 19.86 -19.99
CA HIS A 119 -3.99 20.21 -20.29
C HIS A 119 -4.66 19.24 -21.29
N SER A 120 -3.88 18.44 -22.02
CA SER A 120 -4.36 17.49 -23.03
C SER A 120 -4.64 16.10 -22.46
N TYR A 121 -4.00 15.68 -21.36
CA TYR A 121 -4.13 14.32 -20.82
C TYR A 121 -5.41 14.08 -20.00
N LEU A 122 -5.87 15.06 -19.19
CA LEU A 122 -7.20 15.02 -18.56
C LEU A 122 -8.32 14.94 -19.62
N HIS A 123 -8.02 15.44 -20.82
CA HIS A 123 -8.90 15.44 -21.97
C HIS A 123 -9.06 14.06 -22.62
N ILE A 124 -8.12 13.11 -22.46
CA ILE A 124 -8.18 11.82 -23.18
C ILE A 124 -9.26 10.89 -22.58
N GLY A 125 -9.57 11.03 -21.28
CA GLY A 125 -10.51 10.19 -20.49
C GLY A 125 -11.90 10.34 -21.01
N LEU A 126 -12.30 11.59 -20.87
CA LEU A 126 -13.45 12.16 -21.52
C LEU A 126 -13.38 11.92 -23.05
N LYS A 127 -12.27 12.15 -23.77
CA LYS A 127 -12.23 11.94 -25.23
C LYS A 127 -12.30 10.49 -25.70
N ILE A 128 -12.14 9.47 -24.86
CA ILE A 128 -12.37 8.06 -25.25
C ILE A 128 -13.77 7.65 -24.81
N PHE A 129 -14.12 7.85 -23.53
CA PHE A 129 -15.41 7.42 -23.01
C PHE A 129 -16.58 8.28 -23.51
N ILE A 130 -16.40 9.58 -23.75
CA ILE A 130 -17.48 10.43 -24.29
C ILE A 130 -17.84 10.03 -25.72
N PRO A 131 -16.94 9.93 -26.71
CA PRO A 131 -17.36 9.53 -28.05
C PRO A 131 -17.87 8.09 -28.07
N ILE A 132 -17.32 7.17 -27.26
CA ILE A 132 -17.88 5.82 -27.13
C ILE A 132 -19.28 5.88 -26.53
N ALA A 133 -19.51 6.65 -25.47
CA ALA A 133 -20.82 6.84 -24.87
C ALA A 133 -21.80 7.50 -25.84
N VAL A 134 -21.35 8.51 -26.60
CA VAL A 134 -22.15 9.19 -27.64
C VAL A 134 -22.51 8.23 -28.77
N VAL A 135 -21.56 7.41 -29.26
CA VAL A 135 -21.84 6.38 -30.27
C VAL A 135 -22.77 5.31 -29.72
N ALA A 136 -22.56 4.85 -28.49
CA ALA A 136 -23.44 3.90 -27.82
C ALA A 136 -24.86 4.47 -27.66
N PHE A 137 -24.99 5.73 -27.27
CA PHE A 137 -26.27 6.38 -27.05
C PHE A 137 -27.00 6.73 -28.36
N ALA A 138 -26.26 7.14 -29.40
CA ALA A 138 -26.82 7.55 -30.68
C ALA A 138 -27.11 6.36 -31.62
N VAL A 139 -26.32 5.29 -31.55
CA VAL A 139 -26.41 4.15 -32.47
C VAL A 139 -26.92 2.90 -31.76
N LEU A 140 -26.26 2.45 -30.69
CA LEU A 140 -26.61 1.15 -30.08
C LEU A 140 -27.96 1.17 -29.36
N ILE A 141 -28.27 2.24 -28.60
CA ILE A 141 -29.54 2.34 -27.87
C ILE A 141 -30.76 2.32 -28.81
N PRO A 142 -30.85 3.15 -29.87
CA PRO A 142 -31.99 3.10 -30.79
C PRO A 142 -32.09 1.80 -31.59
N VAL A 143 -30.93 1.24 -32.00
CA VAL A 143 -30.90 -0.02 -32.76
C VAL A 143 -31.39 -1.18 -31.89
N ASN A 144 -31.00 -1.24 -30.62
CA ASN A 144 -31.40 -2.31 -29.70
C ASN A 144 -32.85 -2.14 -29.23
N TRP A 145 -33.30 -0.90 -28.99
CA TRP A 145 -34.67 -0.60 -28.58
C TRP A 145 -35.71 -0.98 -29.65
N THR A 146 -35.35 -0.93 -30.93
CA THR A 146 -36.24 -1.33 -32.04
C THR A 146 -36.24 -2.85 -32.30
N GLY A 147 -35.51 -3.63 -31.51
CA GLY A 147 -35.57 -5.10 -31.51
C GLY A 147 -36.84 -5.60 -30.83
N LYS A 148 -37.44 -6.67 -31.38
CA LYS A 148 -38.64 -7.34 -30.82
C LYS A 148 -38.38 -8.80 -30.46
N MET A 149 -37.13 -9.22 -30.38
CA MET A 149 -36.78 -10.63 -30.19
C MET A 149 -37.22 -11.13 -28.80
N LEU A 150 -36.98 -10.33 -27.76
CA LEU A 150 -37.31 -10.70 -26.38
C LEU A 150 -38.83 -10.77 -26.15
N GLU A 151 -39.61 -9.93 -26.84
CA GLU A 151 -41.08 -9.91 -26.73
C GLU A 151 -41.75 -11.15 -27.37
N GLY A 152 -41.05 -11.84 -28.27
CA GLY A 152 -41.52 -13.07 -28.90
C GLY A 152 -41.09 -14.36 -28.20
N ALA A 153 -40.28 -14.28 -27.13
CA ALA A 153 -39.78 -15.44 -26.40
C ALA A 153 -40.63 -15.70 -25.16
N HIS A 154 -41.38 -16.81 -25.16
CA HIS A 154 -42.28 -17.17 -24.05
C HIS A 154 -41.57 -17.77 -22.82
N ASP A 155 -40.35 -18.29 -22.96
CA ASP A 155 -39.62 -19.01 -21.90
C ASP A 155 -38.58 -18.14 -21.17
N LEU A 156 -38.48 -16.84 -21.48
CA LEU A 156 -37.44 -15.97 -20.94
C LEU A 156 -38.03 -14.89 -20.03
N THR A 157 -37.48 -14.80 -18.81
CA THR A 157 -37.70 -13.65 -17.93
C THR A 157 -36.69 -12.57 -18.29
N PHE A 158 -37.15 -11.39 -18.71
CA PHE A 158 -36.28 -10.28 -19.12
C PHE A 158 -36.73 -8.97 -18.46
N SER A 159 -35.76 -8.09 -18.19
CA SER A 159 -35.96 -6.76 -17.65
C SER A 159 -36.00 -5.70 -18.75
N ASN A 160 -36.41 -4.47 -18.40
CA ASN A 160 -36.42 -3.34 -19.35
C ASN A 160 -35.02 -2.98 -19.86
N ILE A 161 -33.97 -3.30 -19.08
CA ILE A 161 -32.57 -3.06 -19.45
C ILE A 161 -32.11 -4.07 -20.49
N ASP A 162 -32.60 -5.31 -20.46
CA ASP A 162 -32.18 -6.33 -21.42
C ASP A 162 -32.62 -6.00 -22.84
N LYS A 163 -33.71 -5.24 -23.00
CA LYS A 163 -34.18 -4.68 -24.28
C LYS A 163 -33.13 -3.75 -24.93
N LEU A 164 -32.26 -3.15 -24.13
CA LEU A 164 -31.17 -2.27 -24.60
C LEU A 164 -29.90 -3.06 -24.93
N SER A 165 -29.85 -4.36 -24.62
CA SER A 165 -28.68 -5.20 -24.85
C SER A 165 -28.73 -5.93 -26.19
N ILE A 166 -27.63 -6.60 -26.55
CA ILE A 166 -27.54 -7.40 -27.78
C ILE A 166 -28.54 -8.56 -27.81
N SER A 167 -29.07 -8.99 -26.65
CA SER A 167 -30.05 -10.07 -26.56
C SER A 167 -31.38 -9.75 -27.24
N ASN A 168 -31.69 -8.48 -27.50
CA ASN A 168 -32.90 -8.06 -28.20
C ASN A 168 -32.77 -8.06 -29.74
N ILE A 169 -31.60 -8.39 -30.29
CA ILE A 169 -31.34 -8.37 -31.74
C ILE A 169 -31.51 -9.79 -32.31
N PRO A 170 -32.33 -9.97 -33.37
CA PRO A 170 -32.51 -11.28 -34.00
C PRO A 170 -31.21 -11.78 -34.68
N TRP A 171 -30.88 -13.05 -34.44
CA TRP A 171 -29.72 -13.72 -35.03
C TRP A 171 -29.76 -13.70 -36.57
N GLY A 172 -28.62 -13.37 -37.20
CA GLY A 172 -28.50 -13.31 -38.66
C GLY A 172 -28.96 -12.01 -39.33
N SER A 173 -29.36 -10.99 -38.56
CA SER A 173 -29.78 -9.69 -39.12
C SER A 173 -28.60 -8.74 -39.36
N ASN A 174 -28.76 -7.80 -40.30
CA ASN A 174 -27.79 -6.71 -40.52
C ASN A 174 -27.53 -5.87 -39.25
N ARG A 175 -28.49 -5.86 -38.31
CA ARG A 175 -28.37 -5.19 -37.00
C ARG A 175 -27.41 -5.91 -36.06
N THR A 176 -27.34 -7.24 -36.12
CA THR A 176 -26.35 -8.04 -35.39
C THR A 176 -24.94 -7.71 -35.87
N MET A 177 -24.78 -7.46 -37.18
CA MET A 177 -23.51 -7.01 -37.75
C MET A 177 -23.15 -5.57 -37.32
N LEU A 178 -24.13 -4.68 -37.13
CA LEU A 178 -23.93 -3.33 -36.56
C LEU A 178 -23.58 -3.34 -35.06
N GLY A 179 -24.10 -4.30 -34.29
CA GLY A 179 -23.69 -4.52 -32.91
C GLY A 179 -22.28 -5.11 -32.83
N LEU A 180 -21.98 -6.14 -33.62
CA LEU A 180 -20.69 -6.83 -33.62
C LEU A 180 -19.55 -6.03 -34.27
N ARG A 181 -19.79 -5.17 -35.26
CA ARG A 181 -18.75 -4.35 -35.94
C ARG A 181 -17.96 -3.41 -35.02
N PRO A 182 -18.58 -2.61 -34.13
CA PRO A 182 -17.84 -1.84 -33.16
C PRO A 182 -17.13 -2.73 -32.13
N TYR A 183 -17.75 -3.82 -31.65
CA TYR A 183 -17.04 -4.76 -30.76
C TYR A 183 -15.89 -5.48 -31.45
N THR A 184 -15.99 -5.81 -32.73
CA THR A 184 -14.90 -6.43 -33.50
C THR A 184 -13.84 -5.41 -33.90
N LEU A 185 -14.15 -4.14 -34.16
CA LEU A 185 -13.13 -3.09 -34.35
C LEU A 185 -12.43 -2.73 -33.03
N GLN A 186 -13.17 -2.78 -31.91
CA GLN A 186 -12.68 -2.47 -30.58
C GLN A 186 -11.89 -3.64 -30.00
N ILE A 187 -12.33 -4.89 -30.21
CA ILE A 187 -11.61 -6.13 -29.86
C ILE A 187 -10.48 -6.38 -30.85
N LEU A 188 -10.62 -6.19 -32.16
CA LEU A 188 -9.49 -6.32 -33.09
C LEU A 188 -8.47 -5.22 -32.82
N GLY A 189 -8.89 -3.98 -32.52
CA GLY A 189 -7.99 -2.91 -32.09
C GLY A 189 -7.38 -3.12 -30.69
N TYR A 190 -8.11 -3.75 -29.76
CA TYR A 190 -7.57 -4.15 -28.44
C TYR A 190 -6.72 -5.41 -28.52
N VAL A 191 -6.98 -6.36 -29.42
CA VAL A 191 -6.33 -7.68 -29.52
C VAL A 191 -5.14 -7.61 -30.45
N THR A 192 -5.17 -6.83 -31.54
CA THR A 192 -3.94 -6.52 -32.30
C THR A 192 -3.01 -5.65 -31.47
N LYS A 193 -3.53 -4.64 -30.75
CA LYS A 193 -2.72 -3.92 -29.77
C LYS A 193 -2.36 -4.77 -28.56
N SER A 194 -3.19 -5.67 -28.03
CA SER A 194 -2.86 -6.46 -26.83
C SER A 194 -1.94 -7.64 -27.14
N LEU A 195 -1.99 -8.25 -28.33
CA LEU A 195 -0.98 -9.25 -28.70
C LEU A 195 0.35 -8.58 -29.03
N GLU A 196 0.36 -7.45 -29.74
CA GLU A 196 1.61 -6.69 -29.93
C GLU A 196 2.11 -6.11 -28.60
N ILE A 197 1.24 -5.59 -27.72
CA ILE A 197 1.63 -5.05 -26.41
C ILE A 197 1.99 -6.15 -25.41
N GLN A 198 1.45 -7.37 -25.46
CA GLN A 198 1.91 -8.44 -24.57
C GLN A 198 3.22 -9.07 -25.06
N GLN A 199 3.42 -9.21 -26.38
CA GLN A 199 4.68 -9.70 -26.93
C GLN A 199 5.79 -8.64 -26.84
N LEU A 200 5.43 -7.37 -27.05
CA LEU A 200 6.31 -6.21 -26.90
C LEU A 200 6.48 -5.82 -25.43
N ALA A 201 5.53 -6.02 -24.52
CA ALA A 201 5.73 -5.80 -23.08
C ALA A 201 6.33 -7.02 -22.37
N LEU A 202 6.26 -8.25 -22.88
CA LEU A 202 7.12 -9.32 -22.37
C LEU A 202 8.55 -9.15 -22.89
N SER A 203 8.75 -8.69 -24.13
CA SER A 203 10.10 -8.39 -24.64
C SER A 203 10.65 -7.09 -24.07
N ILE A 204 9.86 -6.03 -23.93
CA ILE A 204 10.23 -4.78 -23.27
C ILE A 204 10.25 -4.94 -21.76
N ALA A 205 9.41 -5.73 -21.08
CA ALA A 205 9.62 -6.00 -19.65
C ALA A 205 10.83 -6.92 -19.45
N MET A 206 11.12 -7.88 -20.35
CA MET A 206 12.40 -8.59 -20.33
C MET A 206 13.58 -7.66 -20.58
N ILE A 207 13.50 -6.74 -21.57
CA ILE A 207 14.54 -5.77 -21.96
C ILE A 207 14.63 -4.59 -20.97
N ILE A 208 13.57 -4.18 -20.26
CA ILE A 208 13.57 -3.13 -19.23
C ILE A 208 13.99 -3.73 -17.88
N PHE A 209 13.56 -4.94 -17.51
CA PHE A 209 14.13 -5.60 -16.33
C PHE A 209 15.59 -6.04 -16.53
N THR A 210 16.07 -6.20 -17.78
CA THR A 210 17.49 -6.52 -18.04
C THR A 210 18.35 -5.30 -18.42
N ASP A 211 17.82 -4.26 -19.11
CA ASP A 211 18.59 -3.09 -19.58
C ASP A 211 18.29 -1.77 -18.84
N ASP A 212 17.13 -1.55 -18.21
CA ASP A 212 16.87 -0.29 -17.45
C ASP A 212 17.50 -0.30 -16.05
N ILE A 213 17.91 -1.46 -15.54
CA ILE A 213 18.87 -1.54 -14.43
C ILE A 213 20.27 -1.14 -14.93
N ALA A 214 20.65 -1.43 -16.18
CA ALA A 214 22.00 -1.19 -16.69
C ALA A 214 22.22 0.22 -17.31
N ALA A 215 21.18 0.91 -17.81
CA ALA A 215 21.36 2.10 -18.65
C ALA A 215 20.86 3.45 -18.09
N ALA A 216 20.07 3.49 -17.00
CA ALA A 216 19.51 4.75 -16.47
C ALA A 216 20.44 5.57 -15.52
N SER A 217 21.69 5.13 -15.30
CA SER A 217 22.64 5.83 -14.40
C SER A 217 23.58 6.89 -15.03
N PRO A 218 23.96 6.91 -16.33
CA PRO A 218 25.04 7.80 -16.76
C PRO A 218 24.64 9.25 -17.09
N GLU A 219 23.39 9.53 -17.49
CA GLU A 219 23.05 10.87 -18.04
C GLU A 219 22.41 11.84 -17.04
N TYR A 220 21.76 11.36 -15.98
CA TYR A 220 21.24 12.26 -14.95
C TYR A 220 22.33 12.75 -13.99
N GLY A 221 23.39 11.95 -13.80
CA GLY A 221 24.57 12.32 -13.01
C GLY A 221 25.44 13.42 -13.64
N ARG A 222 25.26 13.71 -14.94
CA ARG A 222 26.10 14.67 -15.67
C ARG A 222 25.65 16.14 -15.50
N ARG A 223 24.44 16.42 -14.98
CA ARG A 223 23.94 17.79 -14.74
C ARG A 223 24.00 18.27 -13.28
N ILE A 224 24.46 17.44 -12.34
CA ILE A 224 24.68 17.83 -10.93
C ILE A 224 26.18 17.90 -10.59
N GLY A 225 27.04 17.95 -11.61
CA GLY A 225 28.46 18.23 -11.45
C GLY A 225 28.73 19.73 -11.39
N SER A 226 28.60 20.32 -10.20
CA SER A 226 29.34 21.52 -9.72
C SER A 226 28.58 22.28 -8.62
N ILE A 227 28.37 21.65 -7.46
CA ILE A 227 28.18 22.43 -6.23
C ILE A 227 29.06 21.81 -5.14
N PRO A 228 30.26 22.35 -4.90
CA PRO A 228 31.04 21.99 -3.73
C PRO A 228 30.45 22.75 -2.53
N GLY A 229 29.92 22.01 -1.56
CA GLY A 229 29.63 22.53 -0.24
C GLY A 229 28.20 22.31 0.25
N ALA A 230 28.11 22.09 1.56
CA ALA A 230 26.90 22.03 2.38
C ALA A 230 26.12 20.70 2.40
N CYS A 231 26.78 19.62 2.85
CA CYS A 231 26.12 18.64 3.70
C CYS A 231 25.90 19.26 5.09
N ASN A 232 24.92 20.13 5.22
CA ASN A 232 24.45 20.60 6.52
C ASN A 232 23.00 21.06 6.40
N ARG A 233 22.05 20.17 6.72
CA ARG A 233 20.83 20.47 7.49
C ARG A 233 19.87 19.28 7.59
N LEU A 234 19.55 18.94 8.85
CA LEU A 234 18.25 18.53 9.40
C LEU A 234 17.76 17.10 9.06
N TYR A 235 17.30 16.24 9.98
CA TYR A 235 17.08 16.28 11.44
C TYR A 235 17.08 14.83 12.01
N PHE A 236 17.29 14.75 13.32
CA PHE A 236 17.00 13.64 14.23
C PHE A 236 15.58 13.04 14.06
N VAL A 237 15.44 11.72 14.20
CA VAL A 237 14.86 11.03 15.38
C VAL A 237 15.00 9.51 15.14
N SER A 238 15.88 8.87 15.89
CA SER A 238 15.80 7.44 16.22
C SER A 238 16.65 7.15 17.47
N ASP A 239 16.35 7.87 18.55
CA ASP A 239 16.57 7.30 19.88
C ASP A 239 15.48 6.26 20.09
N LEU A 240 15.82 4.98 19.92
CA LEU A 240 15.28 3.81 20.63
C LEU A 240 15.81 2.56 19.90
N ALA A 241 16.66 1.79 20.61
CA ALA A 241 17.38 0.59 20.18
C ALA A 241 18.71 0.83 19.42
N GLN A 242 19.75 1.25 20.17
CA GLN A 242 21.15 1.20 19.72
C GLN A 242 21.76 -0.19 20.03
N PRO A 243 22.28 -0.93 19.03
CA PRO A 243 23.44 -1.81 19.22
C PRO A 243 24.74 -0.96 19.23
N PRO A 244 25.89 -1.48 19.70
CA PRO A 244 27.10 -0.68 19.84
C PRO A 244 27.64 -0.30 18.47
N GLY A 245 27.53 0.99 18.15
CA GLY A 245 28.10 1.58 16.94
C GLY A 245 27.52 2.97 16.61
N PRO A 246 27.66 3.99 17.49
CA PRO A 246 27.17 5.35 17.21
C PRO A 246 27.83 6.00 15.98
N ILE A 247 28.98 5.49 15.54
CA ILE A 247 29.76 6.00 14.40
C ILE A 247 29.15 5.56 13.06
N TRP A 248 28.50 4.40 13.01
CA TRP A 248 27.96 3.84 11.79
C TRP A 248 26.69 4.54 11.34
N PHE A 249 25.73 4.75 12.25
CA PHE A 249 24.51 5.49 11.92
C PHE A 249 24.81 6.94 11.55
N SER A 250 25.83 7.58 12.15
CA SER A 250 26.23 8.94 11.74
C SER A 250 26.89 9.00 10.36
N THR A 251 27.63 7.95 9.96
CA THR A 251 28.35 7.88 8.68
C THR A 251 27.44 7.40 7.55
N ALA A 252 26.59 6.41 7.80
CA ALA A 252 25.54 5.95 6.88
C ALA A 252 24.41 6.99 6.73
N ALA A 253 24.13 7.84 7.73
CA ALA A 253 23.20 8.96 7.57
C ALA A 253 23.75 10.08 6.66
N GLN A 254 25.08 10.19 6.50
CA GLN A 254 25.72 11.10 5.56
C GLN A 254 25.75 10.54 4.12
N ALA A 255 25.84 9.22 3.97
CA ALA A 255 25.80 8.53 2.69
C ALA A 255 24.37 8.04 2.42
N GLY A 256 23.56 8.80 1.67
CA GLY A 256 22.21 8.37 1.29
C GLY A 256 22.18 6.92 0.77
N SER A 257 21.04 6.22 0.92
CA SER A 257 20.84 4.80 0.56
C SER A 257 21.48 4.35 -0.76
N HIS A 258 21.60 5.27 -1.72
CA HIS A 258 22.31 5.12 -3.00
C HIS A 258 23.80 4.76 -2.94
N CYS A 259 24.44 4.77 -1.77
CA CYS A 259 25.83 4.33 -1.60
C CYS A 259 25.97 2.99 -0.88
N VAL A 260 24.85 2.36 -0.48
CA VAL A 260 24.84 1.12 0.30
C VAL A 260 24.23 -0.01 -0.52
N VAL A 261 24.89 -1.16 -0.48
CA VAL A 261 24.48 -2.40 -1.15
C VAL A 261 24.22 -3.45 -0.07
N LEU A 262 23.08 -4.11 -0.14
CA LEU A 262 22.76 -5.27 0.67
C LEU A 262 23.40 -6.50 0.03
N LEU A 263 24.25 -7.17 0.80
CA LEU A 263 24.90 -8.42 0.44
C LEU A 263 24.21 -9.58 1.15
N ARG A 264 23.92 -10.66 0.42
CA ARG A 264 23.32 -11.90 0.95
C ARG A 264 24.06 -13.13 0.45
N ASN A 265 23.89 -14.23 1.19
CA ASN A 265 24.51 -15.53 0.90
C ASN A 265 26.03 -15.43 0.77
N VAL A 266 26.67 -14.83 1.77
CA VAL A 266 28.12 -14.93 1.92
C VAL A 266 28.46 -16.42 2.14
N PRO A 267 29.38 -17.00 1.35
CA PRO A 267 29.79 -18.39 1.57
C PRO A 267 30.44 -18.54 2.95
N PRO A 268 30.24 -19.68 3.63
CA PRO A 268 30.92 -19.94 4.89
C PRO A 268 32.37 -20.34 4.62
N ASP A 269 33.31 -19.67 5.27
CA ASP A 269 34.72 -20.03 5.27
C ASP A 269 35.14 -20.58 6.64
N PRO A 270 35.96 -21.65 6.68
CA PRO A 270 36.37 -22.28 7.93
C PRO A 270 37.41 -21.46 8.71
N ASP A 271 38.17 -20.60 8.02
CA ASP A 271 39.33 -19.91 8.57
C ASP A 271 39.06 -18.44 8.93
N GLU A 272 38.07 -17.80 8.29
CA GLU A 272 37.76 -16.37 8.41
C GLU A 272 36.35 -16.15 8.98
N SER A 273 36.17 -15.10 9.79
CA SER A 273 34.83 -14.65 10.17
C SER A 273 34.10 -14.03 8.97
N VAL A 274 32.76 -13.99 8.99
CA VAL A 274 31.96 -13.37 7.92
C VAL A 274 32.36 -11.92 7.67
N SER A 275 32.75 -11.19 8.73
CA SER A 275 33.20 -9.80 8.64
C SER A 275 34.52 -9.68 7.87
N GLU A 276 35.53 -10.45 8.27
CA GLU A 276 36.85 -10.47 7.62
C GLU A 276 36.74 -10.95 6.17
N HIS A 277 35.89 -11.96 5.92
CA HIS A 277 35.68 -12.50 4.60
C HIS A 277 35.06 -11.47 3.63
N VAL A 278 34.07 -10.71 4.11
CA VAL A 278 33.47 -9.60 3.35
C VAL A 278 34.50 -8.51 3.11
N GLU A 279 35.28 -8.14 4.12
CA GLU A 279 36.32 -7.12 3.96
C GLU A 279 37.36 -7.52 2.91
N HIS A 280 37.90 -8.73 2.99
CA HIS A 280 38.87 -9.25 2.04
C HIS A 280 38.29 -9.29 0.60
N PHE A 281 37.06 -9.78 0.44
CA PHE A 281 36.39 -9.83 -0.85
C PHE A 281 36.26 -8.45 -1.51
N PHE A 282 35.82 -7.43 -0.77
CA PHE A 282 35.63 -6.09 -1.32
C PHE A 282 36.93 -5.32 -1.48
N TYR A 283 37.94 -5.60 -0.65
CA TYR A 283 39.26 -5.00 -0.81
C TYR A 283 39.96 -5.47 -2.09
N VAL A 284 39.79 -6.74 -2.45
CA VAL A 284 40.35 -7.32 -3.69
C VAL A 284 39.58 -6.88 -4.93
N ASN A 285 38.24 -6.91 -4.88
CA ASN A 285 37.41 -6.67 -6.07
C ASN A 285 37.05 -5.18 -6.29
N HIS A 286 37.00 -4.38 -5.24
CA HIS A 286 36.56 -2.97 -5.26
C HIS A 286 37.47 -2.03 -4.42
N PRO A 287 38.81 -2.06 -4.61
CA PRO A 287 39.77 -1.40 -3.70
C PRO A 287 39.56 0.10 -3.53
N ASP A 288 39.29 0.82 -4.63
CA ASP A 288 39.18 2.28 -4.62
C ASP A 288 37.81 2.79 -4.16
N HIS A 289 36.81 1.90 -4.10
CA HIS A 289 35.42 2.27 -3.85
C HIS A 289 34.88 1.77 -2.51
N TYR A 290 35.41 0.67 -1.99
CA TYR A 290 35.03 0.14 -0.70
C TYR A 290 35.31 1.15 0.43
N LEU A 291 34.34 1.30 1.34
CA LEU A 291 34.45 2.16 2.52
C LEU A 291 34.40 1.35 3.81
N LEU A 292 33.30 0.61 4.03
CA LEU A 292 33.01 -0.09 5.27
C LEU A 292 31.87 -1.08 5.09
N HIS A 293 31.83 -2.14 5.89
CA HIS A 293 30.74 -3.12 5.89
C HIS A 293 30.19 -3.37 7.29
N GLN A 294 28.87 -3.56 7.41
CA GLN A 294 28.18 -3.88 8.66
C GLN A 294 27.53 -5.24 8.50
N VAL A 295 27.95 -6.20 9.32
CA VAL A 295 27.36 -7.55 9.32
C VAL A 295 26.01 -7.52 10.04
N VAL A 296 25.08 -8.35 9.56
CA VAL A 296 23.74 -8.50 10.13
C VAL A 296 23.75 -9.60 11.19
N TYR A 297 23.13 -9.32 12.34
CA TYR A 297 22.98 -10.26 13.45
C TYR A 297 21.53 -10.73 13.56
N ASN A 298 21.33 -11.97 13.98
CA ASN A 298 20.04 -12.53 14.31
C ASN A 298 19.53 -11.97 15.65
N ALA A 299 18.84 -10.83 15.59
CA ALA A 299 18.32 -10.12 16.76
C ALA A 299 16.80 -10.32 16.98
N ASN A 300 16.17 -11.34 16.38
CA ASN A 300 14.71 -11.51 16.40
C ASN A 300 14.14 -11.64 17.83
N LYS A 301 14.83 -12.34 18.72
CA LYS A 301 14.42 -12.47 20.14
C LYS A 301 14.57 -11.14 20.87
N LEU A 302 15.66 -10.42 20.62
CA LEU A 302 15.92 -9.12 21.20
C LEU A 302 14.88 -8.08 20.76
N ALA A 303 14.55 -8.05 19.47
CA ALA A 303 13.51 -7.18 18.91
C ALA A 303 12.16 -7.41 19.61
N LYS A 304 11.74 -8.67 19.78
CA LYS A 304 10.51 -9.02 20.52
C LYS A 304 10.52 -8.54 21.97
N LEU A 305 11.66 -8.59 22.66
CA LEU A 305 11.78 -8.08 24.03
C LEU A 305 11.65 -6.56 24.07
N VAL A 306 12.30 -5.85 23.14
CA VAL A 306 12.22 -4.38 23.02
C VAL A 306 10.79 -3.93 22.71
N ASP A 307 10.11 -4.58 21.77
CA ASP A 307 8.71 -4.27 21.43
C ASP A 307 7.77 -4.53 22.60
N LYS A 308 7.98 -5.65 23.33
CA LYS A 308 7.21 -5.96 24.54
C LYS A 308 7.42 -4.88 25.60
N LYS A 309 8.67 -4.46 25.84
CA LYS A 309 9.01 -3.41 26.79
C LYS A 309 8.34 -2.08 26.42
N LYS A 310 8.45 -1.65 25.16
CA LYS A 310 7.79 -0.43 24.65
C LYS A 310 6.27 -0.47 24.80
N SER A 311 5.66 -1.64 24.58
CA SER A 311 4.23 -1.84 24.84
C SER A 311 3.89 -1.66 26.32
N LEU A 312 4.68 -2.23 27.23
CA LEU A 312 4.48 -2.05 28.67
C LEU A 312 4.74 -0.61 29.14
N GLU A 313 5.71 0.10 28.57
CA GLU A 313 5.95 1.52 28.84
C GLU A 313 4.73 2.39 28.46
N ASN A 314 4.06 2.07 27.35
CA ASN A 314 2.80 2.72 26.97
C ASN A 314 1.69 2.47 28.01
N TYR A 315 1.58 1.24 28.53
CA TYR A 315 0.63 0.92 29.59
C TYR A 315 0.98 1.65 30.90
N LEU A 316 2.26 1.68 31.29
CA LEU A 316 2.72 2.42 32.47
C LEU A 316 2.37 3.90 32.35
N THR A 317 2.65 4.51 31.20
CA THR A 317 2.27 5.90 30.88
C THR A 317 0.76 6.10 30.99
N TYR A 318 -0.05 5.17 30.47
CA TYR A 318 -1.50 5.22 30.59
C TYR A 318 -1.98 5.18 32.05
N TYR A 319 -1.43 4.30 32.88
CA TYR A 319 -1.82 4.19 34.29
C TYR A 319 -1.32 5.37 35.14
N GLN A 320 -0.15 5.93 34.84
CA GLN A 320 0.34 7.17 35.44
C GLN A 320 -0.60 8.33 35.13
N ASN A 321 -0.93 8.55 33.85
CA ASN A 321 -1.89 9.57 33.43
C ASN A 321 -3.27 9.39 34.09
N LYS A 322 -3.70 8.15 34.28
CA LYS A 322 -4.97 7.83 34.97
C LYS A 322 -4.92 8.19 36.45
N TYR A 323 -3.78 7.96 37.11
CA TYR A 323 -3.55 8.33 38.50
C TYR A 323 -3.45 9.84 38.69
N GLU A 324 -2.74 10.55 37.82
CA GLU A 324 -2.64 12.02 37.84
C GLU A 324 -4.01 12.71 37.72
N ARG A 325 -4.90 12.17 36.88
CA ARG A 325 -6.27 12.68 36.74
C ARG A 325 -7.12 12.48 37.99
N LYS A 326 -6.87 11.42 38.77
CA LYS A 326 -7.64 11.08 39.98
C LYS A 326 -6.71 10.51 41.07
N PRO A 327 -5.99 11.38 41.80
CA PRO A 327 -5.00 10.95 42.79
C PRO A 327 -5.59 10.17 43.97
N SER A 328 -6.89 10.35 44.25
CA SER A 328 -7.59 9.72 45.37
C SER A 328 -7.73 8.21 45.27
N LYS A 329 -7.57 7.62 44.08
CA LYS A 329 -7.69 6.17 43.88
C LYS A 329 -6.57 5.65 42.99
N LYS A 330 -5.69 4.85 43.58
CA LYS A 330 -4.63 4.16 42.83
C LYS A 330 -5.23 3.17 41.82
N PRO A 331 -4.68 3.10 40.59
CA PRO A 331 -5.08 2.10 39.61
C PRO A 331 -4.54 0.73 40.02
N THR A 332 -5.45 -0.24 40.17
CA THR A 332 -5.12 -1.63 40.47
C THR A 332 -5.39 -2.53 39.27
N ILE A 333 -4.54 -3.53 39.04
CA ILE A 333 -4.79 -4.62 38.08
C ILE A 333 -4.95 -5.95 38.80
N LYS A 334 -5.46 -6.95 38.09
CA LYS A 334 -5.43 -8.34 38.52
C LYS A 334 -4.44 -9.11 37.64
N THR A 335 -3.63 -9.96 38.26
CA THR A 335 -2.49 -10.66 37.61
C THR A 335 -2.88 -11.83 36.70
N GLY A 336 -4.10 -12.37 36.83
CA GLY A 336 -4.54 -13.54 36.07
C GLY A 336 -5.02 -13.26 34.64
N PHE A 337 -5.42 -14.34 33.95
CA PHE A 337 -5.82 -14.31 32.54
C PHE A 337 -6.89 -13.24 32.25
N CYS A 338 -6.59 -12.37 31.29
CA CYS A 338 -7.44 -11.23 30.88
C CYS A 338 -7.91 -10.32 32.03
N GLY A 339 -7.20 -10.28 33.17
CA GLY A 339 -7.57 -9.46 34.32
C GLY A 339 -8.80 -9.96 35.09
N LEU A 340 -9.21 -11.22 34.89
CA LEU A 340 -10.41 -11.80 35.53
C LEU A 340 -10.09 -12.43 36.90
N TRP A 341 -8.95 -13.11 36.99
CA TRP A 341 -8.52 -13.91 38.15
C TRP A 341 -7.23 -13.33 38.77
N GLY A 342 -6.86 -13.75 39.98
CA GLY A 342 -5.60 -13.38 40.63
C GLY A 342 -5.68 -12.27 41.68
N THR A 343 -4.52 -11.99 42.29
CA THR A 343 -4.31 -10.96 43.31
C THR A 343 -4.48 -9.57 42.72
N ARG A 344 -5.01 -8.63 43.52
CA ARG A 344 -5.06 -7.21 43.15
C ARG A 344 -3.75 -6.56 43.55
N GLU A 345 -3.05 -6.02 42.57
CA GLU A 345 -1.77 -5.35 42.75
C GLU A 345 -1.83 -3.95 42.14
N ASP A 346 -0.99 -3.04 42.65
CA ASP A 346 -0.86 -1.69 42.11
C ASP A 346 -0.30 -1.76 40.69
N ALA A 347 -1.02 -1.16 39.73
CA ALA A 347 -0.69 -1.29 38.32
C ALA A 347 0.68 -0.70 37.98
N ILE A 348 0.98 0.47 38.54
CA ILE A 348 2.22 1.21 38.26
C ILE A 348 3.43 0.40 38.73
N ASP A 349 3.38 -0.09 39.96
CA ASP A 349 4.47 -0.88 40.56
C ASP A 349 4.68 -2.20 39.82
N TYR A 350 3.59 -2.87 39.41
CA TYR A 350 3.65 -4.09 38.61
C TYR A 350 4.35 -3.87 37.26
N TYR A 351 3.92 -2.86 36.49
CA TYR A 351 4.53 -2.60 35.18
C TYR A 351 5.98 -2.10 35.31
N ALA A 352 6.29 -1.30 36.33
CA ALA A 352 7.66 -0.86 36.59
C ALA A 352 8.59 -2.06 36.83
N LYS A 353 8.15 -3.02 37.67
CA LYS A 353 8.90 -4.25 37.95
C LYS A 353 9.05 -5.16 36.71
N GLU A 354 8.01 -5.29 35.90
CA GLU A 354 8.09 -6.10 34.68
C GLU A 354 8.99 -5.44 33.62
N ILE A 355 9.00 -4.10 33.53
CA ILE A 355 9.93 -3.36 32.66
C ILE A 355 11.37 -3.56 33.11
N GLU A 356 11.65 -3.49 34.41
CA GLU A 356 12.99 -3.75 34.97
C GLU A 356 13.46 -5.17 34.61
N LYS A 357 12.63 -6.17 34.86
CA LYS A 357 12.90 -7.57 34.47
C LYS A 357 13.15 -7.73 32.96
N LEU A 358 12.35 -7.08 32.12
CA LEU A 358 12.57 -7.11 30.67
C LEU A 358 13.85 -6.38 30.26
N SER A 359 14.24 -5.31 30.96
CA SER A 359 15.48 -4.58 30.69
C SER A 359 16.73 -5.41 31.03
N GLU A 360 16.68 -6.21 32.10
CA GLU A 360 17.74 -7.18 32.43
C GLU A 360 17.84 -8.26 31.36
N GLN A 361 16.70 -8.82 30.92
CA GLN A 361 16.66 -9.81 29.83
C GLN A 361 17.18 -9.23 28.51
N GLU A 362 16.80 -7.99 28.19
CA GLU A 362 17.28 -7.25 27.02
C GLU A 362 18.80 -7.09 27.06
N ALA A 363 19.37 -6.69 28.20
CA ALA A 363 20.82 -6.54 28.36
C ALA A 363 21.56 -7.88 28.24
N ALA A 364 21.03 -8.95 28.85
CA ALA A 364 21.60 -10.29 28.75
C ALA A 364 21.58 -10.83 27.31
N GLU A 365 20.47 -10.67 26.59
CA GLU A 365 20.36 -11.10 25.19
C GLU A 365 21.23 -10.24 24.26
N ARG A 366 21.36 -8.93 24.52
CA ARG A 366 22.31 -8.07 23.78
C ARG A 366 23.74 -8.56 23.90
N ALA A 367 24.19 -8.86 25.12
CA ALA A 367 25.53 -9.39 25.35
C ALA A 367 25.73 -10.72 24.62
N ARG A 368 24.73 -11.61 24.67
CA ARG A 368 24.75 -12.89 23.96
C ARG A 368 24.91 -12.71 22.45
N VAL A 369 24.06 -11.90 21.80
CA VAL A 369 24.07 -11.72 20.34
C VAL A 369 25.41 -11.16 19.83
N LEU A 370 26.08 -10.32 20.63
CA LEU A 370 27.39 -9.77 20.27
C LEU A 370 28.53 -10.77 20.47
N SER A 371 28.40 -11.69 21.43
CA SER A 371 29.42 -12.68 21.74
C SER A 371 29.33 -13.96 20.90
N ASP A 372 28.14 -14.29 20.40
CA ASP A 372 27.83 -15.57 19.78
C ASP A 372 28.10 -15.52 18.26
N PRO A 373 29.07 -16.30 17.74
CA PRO A 373 29.34 -16.32 16.31
C PRO A 373 28.21 -16.94 15.49
N GLU A 374 27.39 -17.83 16.07
CA GLU A 374 26.24 -18.43 15.37
C GLU A 374 25.09 -17.43 15.15
N ALA A 375 25.08 -16.34 15.93
CA ALA A 375 24.11 -15.26 15.73
C ALA A 375 24.42 -14.40 14.49
N ILE A 376 25.61 -14.54 13.90
CA ILE A 376 26.02 -13.81 12.71
C ILE A 376 25.36 -14.43 11.49
N LEU A 377 24.66 -13.61 10.71
CA LEU A 377 24.01 -14.04 9.48
C LEU A 377 24.98 -13.88 8.30
N PRO A 378 24.89 -14.73 7.25
CA PRO A 378 25.67 -14.58 6.02
C PRO A 378 25.11 -13.44 5.14
N ALA A 379 24.93 -12.26 5.73
CA ALA A 379 24.42 -11.04 5.12
C ALA A 379 25.10 -9.81 5.73
N ALA A 380 25.35 -8.80 4.89
CA ALA A 380 26.00 -7.57 5.32
C ALA A 380 25.51 -6.36 4.50
N PHE A 381 25.59 -5.18 5.09
CA PHE A 381 25.44 -3.91 4.38
C PHE A 381 26.82 -3.37 4.05
N VAL A 382 27.11 -3.22 2.76
CA VAL A 382 28.40 -2.74 2.27
C VAL A 382 28.22 -1.31 1.78
N SER A 383 28.99 -0.39 2.34
CA SER A 383 28.99 1.02 1.95
C SER A 383 30.18 1.34 1.07
N PHE A 384 29.93 2.15 0.05
CA PHE A 384 30.93 2.61 -0.91
C PHE A 384 31.18 4.11 -0.76
N LYS A 385 32.40 4.55 -1.10
CA LYS A 385 32.79 5.97 -1.16
C LYS A 385 31.98 6.73 -2.21
N ASN A 386 31.70 6.08 -3.34
CA ASN A 386 31.07 6.67 -4.51
C ASN A 386 29.77 5.94 -4.88
N ARG A 387 28.73 6.69 -5.28
CA ARG A 387 27.46 6.13 -5.80
C ARG A 387 27.68 5.22 -7.02
N TRP A 388 28.63 5.58 -7.86
CA TRP A 388 28.98 4.78 -9.04
C TRP A 388 29.53 3.40 -8.65
N GLY A 389 30.39 3.32 -7.62
CA GLY A 389 30.93 2.05 -7.13
C GLY A 389 29.83 1.14 -6.57
N ALA A 390 28.88 1.71 -5.83
CA ALA A 390 27.69 0.99 -5.36
C ALA A 390 26.82 0.49 -6.53
N ALA A 391 26.61 1.33 -7.56
CA ALA A 391 25.83 0.95 -8.73
C ALA A 391 26.47 -0.21 -9.51
N VAL A 392 27.78 -0.17 -9.73
CA VAL A 392 28.51 -1.27 -10.37
C VAL A 392 28.34 -2.54 -9.53
N CYS A 393 28.59 -2.48 -8.22
CA CYS A 393 28.46 -3.65 -7.35
C CYS A 393 27.04 -4.26 -7.33
N ALA A 394 26.00 -3.43 -7.28
CA ALA A 394 24.60 -3.90 -7.23
C ALA A 394 24.11 -4.50 -8.54
N GLN A 395 24.73 -4.15 -9.68
CA GLN A 395 24.29 -4.56 -11.01
C GLN A 395 25.13 -5.69 -11.59
N THR A 396 26.39 -5.84 -11.17
CA THR A 396 27.28 -6.89 -11.68
C THR A 396 27.20 -8.16 -10.86
N GLN A 397 27.21 -9.30 -11.55
CA GLN A 397 27.41 -10.60 -10.95
C GLN A 397 28.84 -10.69 -10.37
N GLN A 398 28.96 -10.90 -9.05
CA GLN A 398 30.24 -10.85 -8.33
C GLN A 398 31.10 -12.10 -8.52
N THR A 399 30.48 -13.27 -8.68
CA THR A 399 31.17 -14.58 -8.75
C THR A 399 30.57 -15.49 -9.80
N ARG A 400 31.29 -16.55 -10.17
CA ARG A 400 30.87 -17.55 -11.17
C ARG A 400 29.55 -18.24 -10.80
N ASN A 401 29.31 -18.45 -9.50
CA ASN A 401 28.07 -19.06 -9.03
C ASN A 401 27.00 -17.96 -8.75
N PRO A 402 25.85 -17.96 -9.43
CA PRO A 402 24.83 -16.92 -9.29
C PRO A 402 24.03 -16.98 -7.98
N THR A 403 24.27 -17.95 -7.09
CA THR A 403 23.52 -18.08 -5.82
C THR A 403 24.27 -17.59 -4.59
N VAL A 404 25.54 -17.22 -4.73
CA VAL A 404 26.41 -16.72 -3.64
C VAL A 404 26.86 -15.31 -3.96
N TRP A 405 27.17 -14.52 -2.92
CA TRP A 405 27.49 -13.09 -3.06
C TRP A 405 26.41 -12.29 -3.81
N LEU A 406 25.17 -12.48 -3.39
CA LEU A 406 24.03 -11.78 -3.99
C LEU A 406 24.02 -10.32 -3.54
N THR A 407 24.21 -9.40 -4.48
CA THR A 407 24.17 -7.96 -4.25
C THR A 407 22.84 -7.37 -4.70
N GLU A 408 22.22 -6.58 -3.84
CA GLU A 408 20.99 -5.83 -4.14
C GLU A 408 21.13 -4.41 -3.58
N TRP A 409 20.38 -3.46 -4.14
CA TRP A 409 20.32 -2.12 -3.56
C TRP A 409 19.78 -2.20 -2.13
N ALA A 410 20.48 -1.59 -1.17
CA ALA A 410 19.98 -1.54 0.19
C ALA A 410 18.75 -0.61 0.25
N PRO A 411 17.63 -1.05 0.86
CA PRO A 411 16.55 -0.14 1.21
C PRO A 411 17.00 0.96 2.17
N GLU A 412 16.16 1.98 2.30
CA GLU A 412 16.24 2.91 3.42
C GLU A 412 16.11 2.16 4.76
N PRO A 413 16.83 2.54 5.83
CA PRO A 413 16.81 1.81 7.09
C PRO A 413 15.41 1.65 7.73
N SER A 414 14.50 2.60 7.49
CA SER A 414 13.09 2.51 7.92
C SER A 414 12.28 1.48 7.14
N ASP A 415 12.69 1.18 5.93
CA ASP A 415 12.00 0.30 4.99
C ASP A 415 12.52 -1.14 5.06
N VAL A 416 13.64 -1.40 5.75
CA VAL A 416 14.19 -2.74 5.97
C VAL A 416 13.26 -3.58 6.85
N TYR A 417 12.88 -4.76 6.38
CA TYR A 417 12.21 -5.76 7.19
C TYR A 417 13.22 -6.72 7.83
N TRP A 418 13.71 -6.35 9.01
CA TRP A 418 14.83 -7.00 9.70
C TRP A 418 14.63 -8.51 9.94
N ASP A 419 13.42 -8.95 10.30
CA ASP A 419 13.11 -10.36 10.56
C ASP A 419 13.33 -11.26 9.32
N ASN A 420 13.21 -10.70 8.11
CA ASN A 420 13.32 -11.45 6.85
C ASN A 420 14.76 -11.51 6.30
N LEU A 421 15.70 -10.73 6.85
CA LEU A 421 17.11 -10.77 6.44
C LEU A 421 17.82 -12.05 6.91
N ALA A 422 17.31 -12.67 7.98
CA ALA A 422 17.89 -13.89 8.58
C ALA A 422 17.60 -15.19 7.80
N ILE A 423 16.80 -15.12 6.74
CA ILE A 423 16.27 -16.32 6.08
C ILE A 423 17.21 -16.79 4.97
N PRO A 424 17.69 -18.04 5.00
CA PRO A 424 18.58 -18.57 3.96
C PRO A 424 17.85 -18.74 2.62
N TYR A 425 18.59 -18.65 1.52
CA TYR A 425 18.03 -18.64 0.16
C TYR A 425 17.19 -19.86 -0.22
N VAL A 426 17.56 -21.06 0.24
CA VAL A 426 16.79 -22.28 -0.04
C VAL A 426 15.40 -22.22 0.62
N GLU A 427 15.34 -21.69 1.85
CA GLU A 427 14.08 -21.50 2.56
C GLU A 427 13.19 -20.47 1.85
N LEU A 428 13.78 -19.43 1.22
CA LEU A 428 13.02 -18.48 0.40
C LEU A 428 12.25 -19.16 -0.74
N LYS A 429 12.85 -20.15 -1.41
CA LYS A 429 12.20 -20.89 -2.51
C LYS A 429 11.04 -21.75 -2.00
N ILE A 430 11.24 -22.45 -0.88
CA ILE A 430 10.19 -23.27 -0.26
C ILE A 430 9.03 -22.39 0.22
N ARG A 431 9.31 -21.29 0.93
CA ARG A 431 8.29 -20.33 1.36
C ARG A 431 7.53 -19.75 0.18
N ARG A 432 8.20 -19.38 -0.91
CA ARG A 432 7.55 -18.90 -2.13
C ARG A 432 6.59 -19.93 -2.73
N LEU A 433 6.97 -21.21 -2.75
CA LEU A 433 6.11 -22.30 -3.20
C LEU A 433 4.89 -22.49 -2.28
N LEU A 434 5.10 -22.53 -0.95
CA LEU A 434 4.02 -22.63 0.03
C LEU A 434 3.03 -21.46 -0.08
N MET A 435 3.53 -20.24 -0.30
CA MET A 435 2.68 -19.06 -0.49
C MET A 435 1.92 -19.08 -1.80
N ALA A 436 2.49 -19.64 -2.87
CA ALA A 436 1.77 -19.84 -4.13
C ALA A 436 0.63 -20.85 -3.97
N ILE A 437 0.87 -21.94 -3.24
CA ILE A 437 -0.15 -22.94 -2.89
C ILE A 437 -1.25 -22.32 -2.01
N ALA A 438 -0.86 -21.55 -0.99
CA ALA A 438 -1.81 -20.85 -0.12
C ALA A 438 -2.66 -19.83 -0.90
N LEU A 439 -2.07 -19.09 -1.85
CA LEU A 439 -2.79 -18.15 -2.71
C LEU A 439 -3.79 -18.86 -3.61
N PHE A 440 -3.43 -20.02 -4.16
CA PHE A 440 -4.35 -20.86 -4.94
C PHE A 440 -5.57 -21.26 -4.12
N PHE A 441 -5.37 -21.75 -2.89
CA PHE A 441 -6.49 -22.10 -2.01
C PHE A 441 -7.30 -20.88 -1.60
N LEU A 442 -6.67 -19.73 -1.36
CA LEU A 442 -7.38 -18.48 -1.08
C LEU A 442 -8.33 -18.12 -2.22
N ILE A 443 -7.86 -18.14 -3.47
CA ILE A 443 -8.70 -17.87 -4.65
C ILE A 443 -9.84 -18.90 -4.76
N PHE A 444 -9.54 -20.18 -4.57
CA PHE A 444 -10.53 -21.26 -4.61
C PHE A 444 -11.63 -21.08 -3.55
N PHE A 445 -11.26 -20.85 -2.29
CA PHE A 445 -12.23 -20.64 -1.21
C PHE A 445 -12.97 -19.30 -1.35
N TYR A 446 -12.37 -18.29 -1.95
CA TYR A 446 -12.99 -17.00 -2.19
C TYR A 446 -14.07 -17.04 -3.29
N MET A 447 -14.16 -18.12 -4.08
CA MET A 447 -15.30 -18.35 -4.98
C MET A 447 -16.62 -18.56 -4.21
N VAL A 448 -16.57 -19.12 -2.99
CA VAL A 448 -17.76 -19.36 -2.15
C VAL A 448 -18.45 -18.06 -1.75
N PRO A 449 -17.79 -17.06 -1.13
CA PRO A 449 -18.44 -15.79 -0.80
C PRO A 449 -18.85 -15.00 -2.06
N ILE A 450 -18.09 -15.07 -3.17
CA ILE A 450 -18.49 -14.41 -4.43
C ILE A 450 -19.79 -15.00 -4.96
N THR A 451 -19.88 -16.33 -5.08
CA THR A 451 -21.09 -17.00 -5.58
C THR A 451 -22.27 -16.80 -4.64
N PHE A 452 -22.04 -16.76 -3.32
CA PHE A 452 -23.06 -16.39 -2.35
C PHE A 452 -23.60 -14.97 -2.59
N VAL A 453 -22.73 -13.97 -2.74
CA VAL A 453 -23.15 -12.58 -3.02
C VAL A 453 -23.88 -12.48 -4.35
N GLN A 454 -23.41 -13.18 -5.38
CA GLN A 454 -24.09 -13.25 -6.68
C GLN A 454 -25.48 -13.88 -6.57
N SER A 455 -25.67 -14.88 -5.70
CA SER A 455 -26.98 -15.48 -5.45
C SER A 455 -27.96 -14.49 -4.80
N LEU A 456 -27.48 -13.57 -3.96
CA LEU A 456 -28.28 -12.49 -3.37
C LEU A 456 -28.68 -11.40 -4.37
N ALA A 457 -27.93 -11.23 -5.46
CA ALA A 457 -28.29 -10.30 -6.53
C ALA A 457 -29.44 -10.81 -7.43
N ASN A 458 -29.98 -12.00 -7.17
CA ASN A 458 -31.09 -12.58 -7.91
C ASN A 458 -32.26 -12.91 -6.99
N ILE A 459 -33.48 -12.52 -7.38
CA ILE A 459 -34.72 -12.72 -6.59
C ILE A 459 -34.95 -14.20 -6.25
N ASN A 460 -34.76 -15.08 -7.24
CA ASN A 460 -34.90 -16.53 -7.10
C ASN A 460 -33.84 -17.12 -6.16
N GLY A 461 -32.66 -16.48 -6.09
CA GLY A 461 -31.60 -16.87 -5.17
C GLY A 461 -31.94 -16.51 -3.72
N ILE A 462 -32.49 -15.31 -3.50
CA ILE A 462 -32.94 -14.85 -2.17
C ILE A 462 -34.04 -15.78 -1.63
N GLU A 463 -35.05 -16.10 -2.43
CA GLU A 463 -36.17 -16.94 -1.99
C GLU A 463 -35.74 -18.36 -1.59
N LYS A 464 -34.69 -18.88 -2.24
CA LYS A 464 -34.14 -20.21 -1.96
C LYS A 464 -33.25 -20.21 -0.71
N VAL A 465 -32.48 -19.16 -0.49
CA VAL A 465 -31.53 -19.06 0.63
C VAL A 465 -32.21 -18.60 1.92
N PHE A 466 -33.16 -17.67 1.83
CA PHE A 466 -33.84 -17.09 2.98
C PHE A 466 -35.37 -17.10 2.81
N PRO A 467 -36.04 -18.21 3.13
CA PRO A 467 -37.50 -18.35 2.93
C PRO A 467 -38.33 -17.41 3.82
N PHE A 468 -37.77 -16.88 4.91
CA PHE A 468 -38.44 -15.91 5.78
C PHE A 468 -38.48 -14.50 5.18
N LEU A 469 -37.63 -14.18 4.19
CA LEU A 469 -37.69 -12.89 3.50
C LEU A 469 -38.87 -12.77 2.54
N LYS A 470 -39.60 -13.86 2.24
CA LYS A 470 -40.75 -13.83 1.32
C LYS A 470 -41.75 -12.72 1.64
N HIS A 471 -42.07 -12.51 2.92
CA HIS A 471 -42.99 -11.46 3.35
C HIS A 471 -42.42 -10.03 3.20
N LEU A 472 -41.08 -9.87 3.24
CA LEU A 472 -40.41 -8.58 3.02
C LEU A 472 -40.17 -8.29 1.53
N VAL A 473 -40.09 -9.34 0.70
CA VAL A 473 -39.90 -9.27 -0.76
C VAL A 473 -41.16 -8.78 -1.49
N GLU A 474 -42.32 -8.82 -0.84
CA GLU A 474 -43.58 -8.25 -1.36
C GLU A 474 -43.54 -6.72 -1.50
N LYS A 475 -42.63 -6.03 -0.82
CA LYS A 475 -42.45 -4.57 -0.96
C LYS A 475 -41.42 -4.26 -2.04
N GLU A 476 -41.89 -3.75 -3.18
CA GLU A 476 -41.05 -3.41 -4.34
C GLU A 476 -39.80 -2.57 -3.98
N VAL A 477 -39.96 -1.53 -3.15
CA VAL A 477 -38.85 -0.66 -2.73
C VAL A 477 -37.77 -1.41 -1.93
N VAL A 478 -38.18 -2.35 -1.08
CA VAL A 478 -37.26 -3.12 -0.23
C VAL A 478 -36.52 -4.15 -1.08
N THR A 479 -37.21 -4.79 -2.01
CA THR A 479 -36.64 -5.73 -2.97
C THR A 479 -35.58 -5.07 -3.86
N SER A 480 -35.87 -3.86 -4.38
CA SER A 480 -34.91 -3.06 -5.14
C SER A 480 -33.65 -2.71 -4.35
N PHE A 481 -33.81 -2.35 -3.07
CA PHE A 481 -32.68 -2.04 -2.19
C PHE A 481 -31.83 -3.28 -1.88
N ILE A 482 -32.48 -4.41 -1.57
CA ILE A 482 -31.79 -5.66 -1.26
C ILE A 482 -31.03 -6.17 -2.49
N GLN A 483 -31.59 -6.11 -3.70
CA GLN A 483 -30.91 -6.61 -4.91
C GLN A 483 -29.84 -5.63 -5.44
N GLY A 484 -30.10 -4.33 -5.38
CA GLY A 484 -29.23 -3.32 -6.00
C GLY A 484 -28.10 -2.79 -5.11
N TYR A 485 -28.22 -2.85 -3.78
CA TYR A 485 -27.29 -2.20 -2.86
C TYR A 485 -26.55 -3.17 -1.93
N ILE A 486 -27.27 -4.11 -1.31
CA ILE A 486 -26.70 -5.02 -0.30
C ILE A 486 -25.56 -5.92 -0.87
N PRO A 487 -25.70 -6.58 -2.03
CA PRO A 487 -24.62 -7.36 -2.63
C PRO A 487 -23.33 -6.57 -2.80
N GLY A 488 -23.43 -5.28 -3.17
CA GLY A 488 -22.28 -4.39 -3.31
C GLY A 488 -21.56 -4.13 -1.98
N ILE A 489 -22.30 -3.88 -0.89
CA ILE A 489 -21.71 -3.71 0.44
C ILE A 489 -21.06 -5.00 0.92
N ILE A 490 -21.77 -6.13 0.83
CA ILE A 490 -21.26 -7.42 1.29
C ILE A 490 -20.00 -7.78 0.52
N LEU A 491 -19.99 -7.59 -0.81
CA LEU A 491 -18.80 -7.78 -1.63
C LEU A 491 -17.65 -6.88 -1.17
N LYS A 492 -17.92 -5.60 -0.91
CA LYS A 492 -16.91 -4.65 -0.43
C LYS A 492 -16.34 -5.07 0.93
N ILE A 493 -17.15 -5.58 1.85
CA ILE A 493 -16.69 -6.11 3.14
C ILE A 493 -15.77 -7.32 2.94
N PHE A 494 -16.13 -8.26 2.06
CA PHE A 494 -15.26 -9.39 1.74
C PHE A 494 -13.96 -8.94 1.05
N LEU A 495 -14.02 -7.96 0.14
CA LEU A 495 -12.85 -7.40 -0.54
C LEU A 495 -11.91 -6.66 0.42
N LEU A 496 -12.43 -6.05 1.50
CA LEU A 496 -11.60 -5.41 2.52
C LEU A 496 -10.73 -6.42 3.30
N LEU A 497 -11.15 -7.69 3.37
CA LEU A 497 -10.37 -8.74 4.00
C LEU A 497 -9.17 -9.17 3.15
N ILE A 498 -9.26 -9.05 1.81
CA ILE A 498 -8.21 -9.52 0.90
C ILE A 498 -6.87 -8.83 1.15
N PRO A 499 -6.74 -7.47 1.15
CA PRO A 499 -5.46 -6.82 1.39
C PRO A 499 -4.84 -7.21 2.74
N MET A 500 -5.65 -7.43 3.77
CA MET A 500 -5.18 -7.86 5.08
C MET A 500 -4.56 -9.26 5.03
N ILE A 501 -5.21 -10.21 4.33
CA ILE A 501 -4.68 -11.57 4.14
C ILE A 501 -3.42 -11.55 3.27
N ILE A 502 -3.44 -10.80 2.15
CA ILE A 502 -2.29 -10.70 1.25
C ILE A 502 -1.09 -10.06 1.97
N MET A 503 -1.28 -9.02 2.77
CA MET A 503 -0.20 -8.40 3.54
C MET A 503 0.38 -9.38 4.57
N PHE A 504 -0.46 -10.17 5.25
CA PHE A 504 0.01 -11.22 6.16
C PHE A 504 0.82 -12.30 5.42
N MET A 505 0.34 -12.72 4.24
CA MET A 505 1.07 -13.63 3.36
C MET A 505 2.39 -13.00 2.88
N ASN A 506 2.43 -11.70 2.55
CA ASN A 506 3.63 -11.02 2.05
C ASN A 506 4.68 -10.79 3.15
N SER A 507 4.25 -10.44 4.37
CA SER A 507 5.12 -10.34 5.54
C SER A 507 5.81 -11.68 5.84
N THR A 508 5.08 -12.78 5.74
CA THR A 508 5.63 -14.14 5.89
C THR A 508 6.43 -14.59 4.66
N ARG A 509 6.10 -14.07 3.47
CA ARG A 509 6.78 -14.24 2.18
C ARG A 509 7.95 -13.28 2.03
N THR A 510 8.88 -13.26 2.99
CA THR A 510 10.28 -12.84 2.75
C THR A 510 10.46 -11.51 2.02
N ALA A 511 9.50 -10.59 2.11
CA ALA A 511 9.65 -9.28 1.53
C ALA A 511 10.67 -8.54 2.40
N GLN A 512 11.79 -8.19 1.79
CA GLN A 512 12.94 -7.66 2.51
C GLN A 512 12.78 -6.18 2.82
N ASN A 513 11.92 -5.52 2.03
CA ASN A 513 11.63 -4.10 2.16
C ASN A 513 10.11 -3.93 2.22
N VAL A 514 9.63 -2.95 2.98
CA VAL A 514 8.20 -2.63 3.10
C VAL A 514 7.59 -2.36 1.73
N SER A 515 8.32 -1.68 0.84
CA SER A 515 7.93 -1.42 -0.55
C SER A 515 7.70 -2.70 -1.36
N ALA A 516 8.59 -3.69 -1.24
CA ALA A 516 8.46 -4.99 -1.90
C ALA A 516 7.38 -5.89 -1.26
N SER A 517 6.97 -5.61 -0.02
CA SER A 517 5.87 -6.31 0.66
C SER A 517 4.49 -5.78 0.28
N ALA A 518 4.43 -4.51 -0.13
CA ALA A 518 3.22 -3.80 -0.53
C ALA A 518 2.88 -3.99 -2.03
N SER A 519 3.89 -4.31 -2.86
CA SER A 519 3.74 -4.77 -4.25
C SER A 519 3.37 -6.25 -4.33
#